data_AF-A0A967I8W2-F1
#
_entry.id   AF-A0A967I8W2-F1
#
_cell.length_a   1.000
_cell.length_b   1.000
_cell.length_c   1.000
_cell.angle_alpha   90.00
_cell.angle_beta   90.00
_cell.angle_gamma   90.00
#
_symmetry.space_group_name_H-M   'P 1'
#
loop_
_entity.id
_entity.type
_entity.pdbx_description
1 polymer ?
#
loop_
_entity_poly.entity_id
_entity_poly.type
_entity_poly.pdbx_seq_one_letter_code
_entity_poly.pdbx_strand_id
1 'polypeptide(L)'
;MQYETKKRSILKAVSWRTWATITTAVIVFIFTGKFALAITVGFLEVIAKMGLYFVHERLWHRIRYGKKEIPAFVVWFTGLPASRKKEVADRLFERLKALDLRGERLDSRDVRPLFPETGFSPEEVDRHVRRSGHLAAMLRKNGVIVVASFVSPYRDSREFARELAGNFVEVYMRTTPEACRQRDTKGAYEKALKGEFTNFPGVDVPYEESSAPEVVIDADDTSIDEAVEKIMQYLKRNYLKV
;
A
#
# COMPACT_ATOMS: atom_id res chain seq x y z
N MET A 1 12.19 23.06 -5.91
CA MET A 1 12.07 21.85 -6.76
C MET A 1 11.27 22.25 -8.00
N GLN A 2 11.93 22.45 -9.15
CA GLN A 2 11.22 22.86 -10.38
C GLN A 2 10.50 21.64 -10.97
N TYR A 3 9.17 21.65 -10.98
CA TYR A 3 8.38 20.61 -11.64
C TYR A 3 8.22 20.95 -13.14
N GLU A 4 8.58 20.02 -14.01
CA GLU A 4 8.21 20.12 -15.43
C GLU A 4 6.72 19.79 -15.58
N THR A 5 5.96 20.73 -16.15
CA THR A 5 4.56 20.49 -16.49
C THR A 5 4.46 19.72 -17.81
N LYS A 6 3.47 18.82 -17.93
CA LYS A 6 3.24 18.01 -19.15
C LYS A 6 3.18 18.87 -20.42
N LYS A 7 2.59 20.07 -20.33
CA LYS A 7 2.53 21.04 -21.45
C LYS A 7 3.92 21.50 -21.88
N ARG A 8 4.83 21.79 -20.95
CA ARG A 8 6.20 22.23 -21.24
C ARG A 8 7.01 21.12 -21.92
N SER A 9 6.88 19.88 -21.47
CA SER A 9 7.60 18.75 -22.07
C SER A 9 7.09 18.44 -23.50
N ILE A 10 5.77 18.55 -23.74
CA ILE A 10 5.20 18.45 -25.09
C ILE A 10 5.74 19.57 -25.98
N LEU A 11 5.76 20.81 -25.49
CA LEU A 11 6.24 21.97 -26.26
C LEU A 11 7.72 21.80 -26.63
N LYS A 12 8.56 21.36 -25.69
CA LYS A 12 9.99 21.07 -25.93
C LYS A 12 10.19 19.97 -26.97
N ALA A 13 9.39 18.91 -26.92
CA ALA A 13 9.47 17.80 -27.87
C ALA A 13 9.10 18.26 -29.29
N VAL A 14 8.04 19.06 -29.43
CA VAL A 14 7.61 19.61 -30.73
C VAL A 14 8.64 20.61 -31.27
N SER A 15 9.13 21.53 -30.44
CA SER A 15 10.12 22.53 -30.87
C SER A 15 11.43 21.88 -31.31
N TRP A 16 11.93 20.89 -30.57
CA TRP A 16 13.15 20.17 -30.92
C TRP A 16 12.98 19.33 -32.20
N ARG A 17 11.84 18.64 -32.36
CA ARG A 17 11.57 17.87 -33.58
C ARG A 17 11.45 18.76 -34.81
N THR A 18 10.83 19.92 -34.69
CA THR A 18 10.69 20.87 -35.81
C THR A 18 12.06 21.31 -36.31
N TRP A 19 12.96 21.70 -35.40
CA TRP A 19 14.33 22.05 -35.75
C TRP A 19 15.12 20.88 -36.36
N ALA A 20 14.99 19.67 -35.80
CA ALA A 20 15.68 18.50 -36.33
C ALA A 20 15.25 18.19 -37.78
N THR A 21 13.96 18.25 -38.08
CA THR A 21 13.44 18.02 -39.44
C THR A 21 13.85 19.11 -40.42
N ILE A 22 13.85 20.38 -39.99
CA ILE A 22 14.34 21.50 -40.81
C ILE A 22 15.82 21.28 -41.15
N THR A 23 16.64 20.90 -40.19
CA THR A 23 18.07 20.64 -40.41
C THR A 23 18.29 19.51 -41.42
N THR A 24 17.58 18.39 -41.31
CA THR A 24 17.69 17.30 -42.30
C THR A 24 17.26 17.76 -43.70
N ALA A 25 16.14 18.49 -43.81
CA ALA A 25 15.67 19.01 -45.09
C ALA A 25 16.69 19.98 -45.72
N VAL A 26 17.29 20.88 -44.94
CA VAL A 26 18.33 21.81 -45.41
C VAL A 26 19.58 21.06 -45.88
N ILE A 27 20.04 20.06 -45.12
CA ILE A 27 21.20 19.23 -45.53
C ILE A 27 20.91 18.51 -46.85
N VAL A 28 19.75 17.85 -46.97
CA VAL A 28 19.37 17.16 -48.21
C VAL A 28 19.30 18.13 -49.38
N PHE A 29 18.76 19.34 -49.17
CA PHE A 29 18.71 20.37 -50.19
C PHE A 29 20.10 20.83 -50.64
N ILE A 30 21.01 21.12 -49.69
CA ILE A 30 22.38 21.54 -50.00
C ILE A 30 23.11 20.50 -50.85
N PHE A 31 22.94 19.21 -50.56
CA PHE A 31 23.65 18.14 -51.28
C PHE A 31 23.01 17.76 -52.62
N THR A 32 21.69 17.89 -52.77
CA THR A 32 20.99 17.39 -53.97
C THR A 32 20.49 18.49 -54.90
N GLY A 33 20.39 19.74 -54.41
CA GLY A 33 19.77 20.86 -55.13
C GLY A 33 18.26 20.71 -55.39
N LYS A 34 17.64 19.61 -54.95
CA LYS A 34 16.25 19.26 -55.27
C LYS A 34 15.33 19.50 -54.08
N PHE A 35 14.59 20.60 -54.13
CA PHE A 35 13.68 21.02 -53.06
C PHE A 35 12.57 19.98 -52.75
N ALA A 36 11.98 19.38 -53.77
CA ALA A 36 10.96 18.34 -53.59
C ALA A 36 11.50 17.08 -52.89
N LEU A 37 12.76 16.72 -53.15
CA LEU A 37 13.41 15.60 -52.51
C LEU A 37 13.65 15.88 -51.02
N ALA A 38 14.10 17.09 -50.68
CA ALA A 38 14.33 17.54 -49.31
C ALA A 38 13.06 17.49 -48.45
N ILE A 39 11.93 18.00 -48.96
CA ILE A 39 10.64 17.95 -48.26
C ILE A 39 10.19 16.50 -48.05
N THR A 40 10.29 15.66 -49.09
CA THR A 40 9.85 14.27 -49.03
C THR A 40 10.66 13.48 -48.01
N VAL A 41 11.99 13.65 -47.99
CA VAL A 41 12.87 13.00 -47.01
C VAL A 41 12.57 13.49 -45.60
N GLY A 42 12.41 14.80 -45.39
CA GLY A 42 12.06 15.34 -44.08
C GLY A 42 10.73 14.81 -43.54
N PHE A 43 9.71 14.67 -44.40
CA PHE A 43 8.42 14.12 -44.01
C PHE A 43 8.50 12.61 -43.70
N LEU A 44 9.17 11.82 -44.55
CA LEU A 44 9.42 10.40 -44.32
C LEU A 44 10.19 10.16 -43.02
N GLU A 45 11.17 11.00 -42.72
CA GLU A 45 11.95 10.93 -41.48
C GLU A 45 11.07 11.10 -40.24
N VAL A 46 10.13 12.05 -40.25
CA VAL A 46 9.19 12.27 -39.14
C VAL A 46 8.33 11.03 -38.91
N ILE A 47 7.73 10.50 -39.97
CA ILE A 47 6.88 9.29 -39.88
C ILE A 47 7.70 8.11 -39.38
N ALA A 48 8.88 7.87 -39.95
CA ALA A 48 9.75 6.77 -39.57
C ALA A 48 10.18 6.87 -38.10
N LYS A 49 10.56 8.07 -37.62
CA LYS A 49 10.94 8.29 -36.22
C LYS A 49 9.76 8.12 -35.26
N MET A 50 8.55 8.52 -35.64
CA MET A 50 7.36 8.27 -34.84
C MET A 50 7.07 6.78 -34.73
N GLY A 51 7.15 6.04 -35.84
CA GLY A 51 7.00 4.57 -35.86
C GLY A 51 8.08 3.87 -35.02
N LEU A 52 9.35 4.23 -35.21
CA LEU A 52 10.47 3.71 -34.42
C LEU A 52 10.32 4.02 -32.93
N TYR A 53 9.90 5.24 -32.57
CA TYR A 53 9.66 5.60 -31.17
C TYR A 53 8.51 4.78 -30.57
N PHE A 54 7.41 4.59 -31.29
CA PHE A 54 6.30 3.75 -30.84
C PHE A 54 6.75 2.30 -30.59
N VAL A 55 7.49 1.71 -31.53
CA VAL A 55 8.03 0.36 -31.37
C VAL A 55 9.04 0.31 -30.22
N HIS A 56 9.95 1.27 -30.14
CA HIS A 56 10.91 1.39 -29.05
C HIS A 56 10.23 1.49 -27.70
N GLU A 57 9.22 2.35 -27.53
CA GLU A 57 8.48 2.51 -26.27
C GLU A 57 7.79 1.20 -25.87
N ARG A 58 7.18 0.49 -26.84
CA ARG A 58 6.50 -0.78 -26.58
C ARG A 58 7.47 -1.92 -26.25
N LEU A 59 8.66 -1.92 -26.83
CA LEU A 59 9.75 -2.81 -26.47
C LEU A 59 10.32 -2.44 -25.09
N TRP A 60 10.53 -1.16 -24.82
CA TRP A 60 11.09 -0.66 -23.56
C TRP A 60 10.16 -0.90 -22.37
N HIS A 61 8.83 -0.85 -22.56
CA HIS A 61 7.87 -1.24 -21.52
C HIS A 61 8.02 -2.71 -21.08
N ARG A 62 8.51 -3.59 -21.96
CA ARG A 62 8.81 -4.99 -21.61
C ARG A 62 10.13 -5.13 -20.87
N ILE A 63 11.04 -4.17 -21.01
CA ILE A 63 12.33 -4.14 -20.33
C ILE A 63 12.13 -3.60 -18.90
N ARG A 64 12.42 -4.43 -17.89
CA ARG A 64 12.30 -4.05 -16.47
C ARG A 64 13.53 -3.30 -15.92
N TYR A 65 14.56 -3.11 -16.74
CA TYR A 65 15.80 -2.45 -16.35
C TYR A 65 15.55 -1.03 -15.82
N GLY A 66 16.03 -0.73 -14.62
CA GLY A 66 15.88 0.58 -13.97
C GLY A 66 14.57 0.80 -13.18
N LYS A 67 13.58 -0.11 -13.24
CA LYS A 67 12.39 -0.04 -12.38
C LYS A 67 12.72 -0.57 -10.97
N LYS A 68 12.83 0.33 -9.99
CA LYS A 68 12.84 -0.04 -8.56
C LYS A 68 11.39 -0.11 -8.08
N GLU A 69 10.79 -1.30 -8.12
CA GLU A 69 9.47 -1.52 -7.51
C GLU A 69 9.65 -1.84 -6.03
N ILE A 70 8.96 -1.09 -5.18
CA ILE A 70 8.81 -1.45 -3.77
C ILE A 70 7.86 -2.65 -3.73
N PRO A 71 8.27 -3.81 -3.20
CA PRO A 71 7.37 -4.95 -3.09
C PRO A 71 6.21 -4.58 -2.16
N ALA A 72 4.98 -4.85 -2.57
CA ALA A 72 3.83 -4.66 -1.70
C ALA A 72 3.89 -5.61 -0.49
N PHE A 73 3.43 -5.10 0.65
CA PHE A 73 3.41 -5.80 1.93
C PHE A 73 2.11 -5.50 2.68
N VAL A 74 1.83 -6.32 3.69
CA VAL A 74 0.69 -6.16 4.60
C VAL A 74 1.22 -5.75 5.97
N VAL A 75 0.72 -4.65 6.52
CA VAL A 75 0.90 -4.29 7.93
C VAL A 75 -0.36 -4.70 8.66
N TRP A 76 -0.27 -5.69 9.54
CA TRP A 76 -1.39 -6.29 10.23
C TRP A 76 -1.35 -5.95 11.72
N PHE A 77 -2.20 -5.03 12.14
CA PHE A 77 -2.36 -4.68 13.54
C PHE A 77 -3.25 -5.70 14.25
N THR A 78 -2.76 -6.22 15.38
CA THR A 78 -3.47 -7.11 16.30
C THR A 78 -3.37 -6.61 17.74
N GLY A 79 -4.35 -6.93 18.58
CA GLY A 79 -4.39 -6.50 19.98
C GLY A 79 -5.81 -6.41 20.52
N LEU A 80 -5.95 -6.21 21.83
CA LEU A 80 -7.25 -6.10 22.52
C LEU A 80 -8.15 -4.98 21.97
N PRO A 81 -9.49 -5.08 22.06
CA PRO A 81 -10.38 -3.94 21.83
C PRO A 81 -9.90 -2.69 22.60
N ALA A 82 -10.09 -1.49 22.03
CA ALA A 82 -9.57 -0.23 22.60
C ALA A 82 -8.03 -0.11 22.78
N SER A 83 -7.21 -1.01 22.21
CA SER A 83 -5.73 -0.90 22.21
C SER A 83 -5.15 0.13 21.22
N ARG A 84 -5.98 1.08 20.73
CA ARG A 84 -5.60 2.16 19.80
C ARG A 84 -5.09 1.72 18.41
N LYS A 85 -5.26 0.45 18.04
CA LYS A 85 -4.90 -0.09 16.69
C LYS A 85 -5.32 0.81 15.54
N LYS A 86 -6.60 1.22 15.51
CA LYS A 86 -7.14 2.02 14.41
C LYS A 86 -6.46 3.38 14.29
N GLU A 87 -6.25 4.07 15.41
CA GLU A 87 -5.57 5.38 15.42
C GLU A 87 -4.16 5.30 14.84
N VAL A 88 -3.38 4.31 15.28
CA VAL A 88 -2.01 4.09 14.78
C VAL A 88 -2.03 3.65 13.31
N ALA A 89 -2.94 2.75 12.93
CA ALA A 89 -3.08 2.26 11.56
C ALA A 89 -3.49 3.38 10.58
N ASP A 90 -4.44 4.22 10.95
CA ASP A 90 -4.91 5.34 10.12
C ASP A 90 -3.79 6.37 9.93
N ARG A 91 -3.06 6.72 11.00
CA ARG A 91 -1.92 7.64 10.93
C ARG A 91 -0.75 7.07 10.11
N LEU A 92 -0.44 5.78 10.26
CA LEU A 92 0.55 5.09 9.44
C LEU A 92 0.14 5.08 7.96
N PHE A 93 -1.14 4.82 7.68
CA PHE A 93 -1.66 4.79 6.32
C PHE A 93 -1.50 6.14 5.62
N GLU A 94 -1.82 7.25 6.29
CA GLU A 94 -1.61 8.59 5.74
C GLU A 94 -0.12 8.88 5.45
N ARG A 95 0.79 8.44 6.34
CA ARG A 95 2.25 8.55 6.10
C ARG A 95 2.70 7.76 4.89
N LEU A 96 2.18 6.55 4.68
CA LEU A 96 2.51 5.72 3.52
C LEU A 96 1.91 6.26 2.22
N LYS A 97 0.68 6.80 2.28
CA LYS A 97 0.01 7.43 1.15
C LYS A 97 0.74 8.68 0.66
N ALA A 98 1.35 9.44 1.57
CA ALA A 98 2.20 10.59 1.23
C ALA A 98 3.45 10.23 0.41
N LEU A 99 3.81 8.94 0.32
CA LEU A 99 4.93 8.44 -0.50
C LEU A 99 4.51 8.09 -1.95
N ASP A 100 3.27 8.43 -2.36
CA ASP A 100 2.70 8.11 -3.68
C ASP A 100 2.67 6.59 -3.99
N LEU A 101 2.56 5.78 -2.93
CA LEU A 101 2.43 4.33 -3.05
C LEU A 101 0.96 3.93 -3.10
N ARG A 102 0.66 2.88 -3.88
CA ARG A 102 -0.69 2.28 -3.90
C ARG A 102 -0.93 1.60 -2.56
N GLY A 103 -1.86 2.13 -1.77
CA GLY A 103 -2.20 1.61 -0.45
C GLY A 103 -3.70 1.45 -0.24
N GLU A 104 -4.09 0.50 0.59
CA GLU A 104 -5.47 0.28 1.05
C GLU A 104 -5.53 0.10 2.58
N ARG A 105 -6.58 0.65 3.20
CA ARG A 105 -6.78 0.62 4.66
C ARG A 105 -7.95 -0.31 4.99
N LEU A 106 -7.69 -1.40 5.72
CA LEU A 106 -8.71 -2.39 6.08
C LEU A 106 -9.01 -2.37 7.59
N ASP A 107 -10.13 -1.76 8.00
CA ASP A 107 -10.65 -1.84 9.38
C ASP A 107 -11.76 -2.89 9.47
N SER A 108 -11.89 -3.55 10.63
CA SER A 108 -12.95 -4.55 10.82
C SER A 108 -14.35 -3.98 10.55
N ARG A 109 -14.60 -2.70 10.86
CA ARG A 109 -15.90 -2.06 10.59
C ARG A 109 -16.25 -1.96 9.10
N ASP A 110 -15.24 -1.83 8.25
CA ASP A 110 -15.42 -1.66 6.80
C ASP A 110 -15.44 -3.02 6.09
N VAL A 111 -14.65 -3.97 6.59
CA VAL A 111 -14.49 -5.29 5.97
C VAL A 111 -15.58 -6.28 6.42
N ARG A 112 -16.02 -6.21 7.67
CA ARG A 112 -16.96 -7.17 8.24
C ARG A 112 -18.31 -7.20 7.50
N PRO A 113 -18.92 -6.06 7.10
CA PRO A 113 -20.15 -6.07 6.29
C PRO A 113 -20.01 -6.71 4.90
N LEU A 114 -18.77 -6.92 4.40
CA LEU A 114 -18.53 -7.50 3.08
C LEU A 114 -18.65 -9.03 3.06
N PHE A 115 -18.66 -9.66 4.24
CA PHE A 115 -18.69 -11.11 4.36
C PHE A 115 -20.00 -11.58 5.02
N PRO A 116 -20.55 -12.73 4.61
CA PRO A 116 -21.67 -13.34 5.33
C PRO A 116 -21.20 -13.91 6.69
N GLU A 117 -22.12 -14.17 7.61
CA GLU A 117 -21.84 -14.90 8.87
C GLU A 117 -20.72 -14.25 9.70
N THR A 118 -20.83 -12.94 9.88
CA THR A 118 -19.91 -12.16 10.71
C THR A 118 -20.56 -11.83 12.04
N GLY A 119 -21.00 -12.83 12.80
CA GLY A 119 -21.24 -12.67 14.24
C GLY A 119 -19.92 -12.68 15.02
N PHE A 120 -19.98 -12.84 16.33
CA PHE A 120 -18.82 -12.75 17.23
C PHE A 120 -18.52 -14.08 17.93
N SER A 121 -19.06 -15.21 17.46
CA SER A 121 -18.60 -16.51 17.97
C SER A 121 -17.11 -16.72 17.65
N PRO A 122 -16.39 -17.56 18.41
CA PRO A 122 -14.99 -17.90 18.10
C PRO A 122 -14.78 -18.33 16.64
N GLU A 123 -15.66 -19.16 16.11
CA GLU A 123 -15.60 -19.66 14.73
C GLU A 123 -15.86 -18.56 13.70
N GLU A 124 -16.79 -17.65 13.96
CA GLU A 124 -17.08 -16.51 13.08
C GLU A 124 -15.93 -15.50 13.08
N VAL A 125 -15.30 -15.29 14.24
CA VAL A 125 -14.11 -14.43 14.38
C VAL A 125 -12.92 -15.02 13.63
N ASP A 126 -12.63 -16.33 13.81
CA ASP A 126 -11.59 -17.02 13.04
C ASP A 126 -11.85 -16.91 11.53
N ARG A 127 -13.08 -17.20 11.08
CA ARG A 127 -13.47 -17.11 9.66
C ARG A 127 -13.32 -15.68 9.12
N HIS A 128 -13.71 -14.67 9.89
CA HIS A 128 -13.55 -13.26 9.52
C HIS A 128 -12.07 -12.89 9.34
N VAL A 129 -11.20 -13.32 10.26
CA VAL A 129 -9.75 -13.07 10.16
C VAL A 129 -9.16 -13.76 8.94
N ARG A 130 -9.47 -15.05 8.71
CA ARG A 130 -8.99 -15.79 7.54
C ARG A 130 -9.45 -15.17 6.22
N ARG A 131 -10.73 -14.78 6.10
CA ARG A 131 -11.26 -14.07 4.92
C ARG A 131 -10.59 -12.72 4.71
N SER A 132 -10.35 -11.98 5.78
CA SER A 132 -9.61 -10.72 5.73
C SER A 132 -8.14 -10.92 5.32
N GLY A 133 -7.52 -12.03 5.75
CA GLY A 133 -6.21 -12.49 5.28
C GLY A 133 -6.19 -12.75 3.77
N HIS A 134 -7.21 -13.43 3.22
CA HIS A 134 -7.36 -13.60 1.77
C HIS A 134 -7.46 -12.27 1.02
N LEU A 135 -8.28 -11.34 1.52
CA LEU A 135 -8.42 -10.01 0.93
C LEU A 135 -7.08 -9.25 0.93
N ALA A 136 -6.37 -9.25 2.07
CA ALA A 136 -5.06 -8.61 2.20
C ALA A 136 -4.02 -9.24 1.26
N ALA A 137 -3.97 -10.57 1.17
CA ALA A 137 -3.08 -11.29 0.27
C ALA A 137 -3.37 -10.99 -1.21
N MET A 138 -4.66 -10.90 -1.59
CA MET A 138 -5.09 -10.56 -2.95
C MET A 138 -4.68 -9.13 -3.33
N LEU A 139 -4.92 -8.16 -2.45
CA LEU A 139 -4.52 -6.76 -2.65
C LEU A 139 -2.99 -6.64 -2.79
N ARG A 140 -2.25 -7.27 -1.88
CA ARG A 140 -0.79 -7.30 -1.92
C ARG A 140 -0.25 -7.92 -3.21
N LYS A 141 -0.82 -9.04 -3.67
CA LYS A 141 -0.44 -9.68 -4.94
C LYS A 141 -0.63 -8.74 -6.15
N ASN A 142 -1.55 -7.78 -6.06
CA ASN A 142 -1.80 -6.77 -7.08
C ASN A 142 -1.01 -5.45 -6.88
N GLY A 143 0.02 -5.47 -6.03
CA GLY A 143 0.91 -4.33 -5.82
C GLY A 143 0.34 -3.25 -4.91
N VAL A 144 -0.65 -3.58 -4.07
CA VAL A 144 -1.25 -2.66 -3.09
C VAL A 144 -0.69 -2.94 -1.69
N ILE A 145 -0.14 -1.93 -1.03
CA ILE A 145 0.27 -2.01 0.37
C ILE A 145 -0.98 -1.99 1.24
N VAL A 146 -1.13 -2.97 2.12
CA VAL A 146 -2.33 -3.09 2.95
C VAL A 146 -2.01 -2.69 4.38
N VAL A 147 -2.80 -1.80 4.97
CA VAL A 147 -2.75 -1.50 6.40
C VAL A 147 -4.05 -2.01 7.04
N ALA A 148 -3.95 -3.15 7.71
CA ALA A 148 -5.07 -3.89 8.29
C ALA A 148 -5.12 -3.71 9.80
N SER A 149 -6.30 -3.48 10.38
CA SER A 149 -6.49 -3.43 11.83
C SER A 149 -7.67 -4.27 12.28
N PHE A 150 -7.36 -5.40 12.91
CA PHE A 150 -8.32 -6.35 13.44
C PHE A 150 -8.00 -6.64 14.90
N VAL A 151 -8.97 -7.13 15.67
CA VAL A 151 -8.64 -7.68 17.00
C VAL A 151 -7.82 -8.95 16.82
N SER A 152 -8.24 -9.82 15.90
CA SER A 152 -7.58 -11.09 15.53
C SER A 152 -7.03 -11.86 16.73
N PRO A 153 -7.90 -12.27 17.68
CA PRO A 153 -7.46 -12.77 18.98
C PRO A 153 -6.73 -14.12 18.93
N TYR A 154 -7.00 -14.96 17.92
CA TYR A 154 -6.44 -16.30 17.80
C TYR A 154 -5.17 -16.33 16.95
N ARG A 155 -4.10 -16.95 17.45
CA ARG A 155 -2.80 -17.03 16.81
C ARG A 155 -2.88 -17.76 15.48
N ASP A 156 -3.54 -18.91 15.44
CA ASP A 156 -3.67 -19.74 14.22
C ASP A 156 -4.28 -18.96 13.05
N SER A 157 -5.25 -18.09 13.34
CA SER A 157 -5.91 -17.24 12.33
C SER A 157 -4.95 -16.16 11.78
N ARG A 158 -4.07 -15.61 12.63
CA ARG A 158 -3.04 -14.64 12.23
C ARG A 158 -1.93 -15.31 11.45
N GLU A 159 -1.51 -16.50 11.87
CA GLU A 159 -0.48 -17.29 11.21
C GLU A 159 -0.93 -17.72 9.81
N PHE A 160 -2.19 -18.16 9.66
CA PHE A 160 -2.79 -18.38 8.36
C PHE A 160 -2.76 -17.14 7.45
N ALA A 161 -3.14 -15.96 7.98
CA ALA A 161 -3.11 -14.73 7.20
C ALA A 161 -1.68 -14.33 6.79
N ARG A 162 -0.70 -14.55 7.68
CA ARG A 162 0.73 -14.33 7.44
C ARG A 162 1.26 -15.23 6.34
N GLU A 163 1.06 -16.55 6.44
CA GLU A 163 1.49 -17.52 5.44
C GLU A 163 0.91 -17.21 4.06
N LEU A 164 -0.37 -16.88 4.01
CA LEU A 164 -1.07 -16.57 2.77
C LEU A 164 -0.58 -15.27 2.13
N ALA A 165 -0.29 -14.25 2.93
CA ALA A 165 0.16 -12.95 2.44
C ALA A 165 1.65 -12.95 2.06
N GLY A 166 2.52 -13.68 2.77
CA GLY A 166 3.96 -13.68 2.56
C GLY A 166 4.65 -12.45 3.14
N ASN A 167 4.72 -11.33 2.41
CA ASN A 167 5.28 -10.06 2.92
C ASN A 167 4.33 -9.46 3.96
N PHE A 168 4.47 -9.89 5.21
CA PHE A 168 3.54 -9.61 6.30
C PHE A 168 4.31 -9.07 7.50
N VAL A 169 3.82 -7.95 8.02
CA VAL A 169 4.37 -7.24 9.17
C VAL A 169 3.29 -7.20 10.23
N GLU A 170 3.35 -8.11 11.19
CA GLU A 170 2.46 -8.12 12.34
C GLU A 170 2.90 -7.06 13.34
N VAL A 171 1.96 -6.16 13.65
CA VAL A 171 2.12 -5.11 14.66
C VAL A 171 1.26 -5.48 15.86
N TYR A 172 1.90 -5.95 16.93
CA TYR A 172 1.21 -6.28 18.16
C TYR A 172 1.10 -5.03 19.04
N MET A 173 -0.14 -4.57 19.26
CA MET A 173 -0.47 -3.52 20.22
C MET A 173 -0.61 -4.15 21.61
N ARG A 174 0.51 -4.26 22.33
CA ARG A 174 0.60 -4.83 23.67
C ARG A 174 0.00 -3.87 24.69
N THR A 175 -0.91 -4.38 25.51
CA THR A 175 -1.59 -3.66 26.59
C THR A 175 -2.42 -4.63 27.43
N THR A 176 -2.94 -4.17 28.57
CA THR A 176 -3.80 -4.96 29.45
C THR A 176 -5.29 -4.67 29.22
N PRO A 177 -6.19 -5.62 29.55
CA PRO A 177 -7.63 -5.38 29.53
C PRO A 177 -8.06 -4.18 30.40
N GLU A 178 -7.41 -3.97 31.55
CA GLU A 178 -7.71 -2.87 32.47
C GLU A 178 -7.41 -1.51 31.84
N ALA A 179 -6.25 -1.36 31.19
CA ALA A 179 -5.88 -0.13 30.50
C ALA A 179 -6.78 0.13 29.29
N CYS A 180 -7.14 -0.93 28.54
CA CYS A 180 -8.13 -0.84 27.47
C CYS A 180 -9.51 -0.39 27.97
N ARG A 181 -9.98 -0.93 29.10
CA ARG A 181 -11.24 -0.55 29.73
C ARG A 181 -11.25 0.92 30.15
N GLN A 182 -10.15 1.42 30.72
CA GLN A 182 -10.04 2.84 31.11
C GLN A 182 -10.11 3.79 29.89
N ARG A 183 -9.62 3.35 28.72
CA ARG A 183 -9.67 4.12 27.47
C ARG A 183 -10.97 3.98 26.69
N ASP A 184 -11.83 3.04 27.07
CA ASP A 184 -13.03 2.71 26.30
C ASP A 184 -14.13 3.75 26.43
N THR A 185 -14.07 4.75 25.56
CA THR A 185 -15.07 5.81 25.44
C THR A 185 -16.44 5.33 24.94
N LYS A 186 -16.55 4.09 24.44
CA LYS A 186 -17.79 3.54 23.85
C LYS A 186 -18.52 2.59 24.79
N GLY A 187 -17.94 2.28 25.95
CA GLY A 187 -18.53 1.39 26.96
C GLY A 187 -18.71 -0.05 26.48
N ALA A 188 -17.93 -0.51 25.51
CA ALA A 188 -17.94 -1.90 25.04
C ALA A 188 -17.47 -2.88 26.13
N TYR A 189 -16.43 -2.54 26.89
CA TYR A 189 -15.96 -3.35 28.02
C TYR A 189 -17.00 -3.42 29.15
N GLU A 190 -17.69 -2.32 29.44
CA GLU A 190 -18.75 -2.31 30.45
C GLU A 190 -19.93 -3.21 30.03
N LYS A 191 -20.34 -3.15 28.76
CA LYS A 191 -21.37 -4.03 28.20
C LYS A 191 -20.97 -5.50 28.24
N ALA A 192 -19.71 -5.81 27.92
CA ALA A 192 -19.18 -7.16 28.02
C ALA A 192 -19.21 -7.68 29.47
N LEU A 193 -18.80 -6.87 30.44
CA LEU A 193 -18.84 -7.24 31.87
C LEU A 193 -20.26 -7.45 32.41
N LYS A 194 -21.26 -6.79 31.83
CA LYS A 194 -22.69 -7.00 32.14
C LYS A 194 -23.29 -8.22 31.41
N GLY A 195 -22.53 -8.89 30.56
CA GLY A 195 -23.00 -10.01 29.74
C GLY A 195 -23.82 -9.61 28.52
N GLU A 196 -23.90 -8.31 28.19
CA GLU A 196 -24.62 -7.83 27.00
C GLU A 196 -23.85 -8.15 25.71
N PHE A 197 -22.51 -8.16 25.79
CA PHE A 197 -21.63 -8.63 24.71
C PHE A 197 -20.93 -9.91 25.15
N THR A 198 -21.20 -10.99 24.43
CA THR A 198 -20.54 -12.30 24.61
C THR A 198 -19.37 -12.45 23.64
N ASN A 199 -18.41 -13.31 23.98
CA ASN A 199 -17.18 -13.58 23.25
C ASN A 199 -16.29 -12.35 23.09
N PHE A 200 -16.14 -11.55 24.14
CA PHE A 200 -15.36 -10.31 24.12
C PHE A 200 -13.90 -10.56 24.56
N PRO A 201 -12.90 -10.34 23.68
CA PRO A 201 -11.50 -10.62 23.99
C PRO A 201 -10.96 -9.78 25.15
N GLY A 202 -10.38 -10.46 26.14
CA GLY A 202 -9.87 -9.85 27.37
C GLY A 202 -10.94 -9.65 28.46
N VAL A 203 -12.15 -10.18 28.27
CA VAL A 203 -13.19 -10.25 29.32
C VAL A 203 -13.58 -11.72 29.53
N ASP A 204 -14.30 -12.31 28.57
CA ASP A 204 -14.85 -13.67 28.68
C ASP A 204 -14.20 -14.67 27.73
N VAL A 205 -13.44 -14.21 26.72
CA VAL A 205 -12.57 -15.06 25.89
C VAL A 205 -11.13 -14.58 25.90
N PRO A 206 -10.14 -15.49 25.83
CA PRO A 206 -8.73 -15.12 25.85
C PRO A 206 -8.32 -14.40 24.56
N TYR A 207 -7.35 -13.50 24.70
CA TYR A 207 -6.57 -12.98 23.58
C TYR A 207 -5.22 -13.69 23.58
N GLU A 208 -4.91 -14.40 22.49
CA GLU A 208 -3.64 -15.11 22.38
C GLU A 208 -2.57 -14.16 21.88
N GLU A 209 -1.62 -13.83 22.77
CA GLU A 209 -0.53 -12.94 22.43
C GLU A 209 0.29 -13.45 21.24
N SER A 210 0.80 -12.50 20.45
CA SER A 210 1.69 -12.79 19.34
C SER A 210 3.07 -13.18 19.89
N SER A 211 3.54 -14.38 19.56
CA SER A 211 4.83 -14.89 20.02
C SER A 211 6.01 -14.35 19.20
N ALA A 212 5.78 -13.99 17.94
CA ALA A 212 6.83 -13.51 17.03
C ALA A 212 6.35 -12.37 16.10
N PRO A 213 5.82 -11.25 16.64
CA PRO A 213 5.46 -10.10 15.82
C PRO A 213 6.72 -9.36 15.33
N GLU A 214 6.66 -8.81 14.13
CA GLU A 214 7.73 -7.96 13.59
C GLU A 214 7.91 -6.67 14.38
N VAL A 215 6.82 -6.12 14.90
CA VAL A 215 6.82 -4.90 15.71
C VAL A 215 5.88 -5.05 16.91
N VAL A 216 6.40 -4.78 18.11
CA VAL A 216 5.60 -4.65 19.33
C VAL A 216 5.49 -3.18 19.70
N ILE A 217 4.27 -2.70 19.98
CA ILE A 217 3.99 -1.36 20.49
C ILE A 217 3.35 -1.49 21.87
N ASP A 218 3.97 -0.88 22.87
CA ASP A 218 3.39 -0.72 24.21
C ASP A 218 2.38 0.41 24.17
N ALA A 219 1.09 0.07 24.02
CA ALA A 219 0.05 1.07 23.73
C ALA A 219 -0.22 2.03 24.89
N ASP A 220 0.23 1.67 26.10
CA ASP A 220 0.06 2.42 27.35
C ASP A 220 1.14 3.49 27.50
N ASP A 221 2.37 3.20 27.09
CA ASP A 221 3.54 4.06 27.28
C ASP A 221 3.99 4.78 26.00
N THR A 222 3.48 4.37 24.83
CA THR A 222 3.89 4.90 23.53
C THR A 222 2.83 5.85 22.98
N SER A 223 3.22 7.06 22.57
CA SER A 223 2.33 7.94 21.83
C SER A 223 2.02 7.40 20.43
N ILE A 224 0.93 7.86 19.80
CA ILE A 224 0.58 7.43 18.43
C ILE A 224 1.72 7.73 17.44
N ASP A 225 2.32 8.91 17.54
CA ASP A 225 3.35 9.33 16.58
C ASP A 225 4.66 8.56 16.77
N GLU A 226 5.03 8.22 18.01
CA GLU A 226 6.18 7.33 18.28
C GLU A 226 5.92 5.91 17.78
N ALA A 227 4.71 5.38 17.98
CA ALA A 227 4.33 4.06 17.48
C ALA A 227 4.42 4.01 15.95
N VAL A 228 3.89 5.03 15.27
CA VAL A 228 3.98 5.15 13.80
C VAL A 228 5.44 5.26 13.36
N GLU A 229 6.27 6.06 14.04
CA GLU A 229 7.68 6.20 13.67
C GLU A 229 8.45 4.87 13.82
N LYS A 230 8.21 4.12 14.91
CA LYS A 230 8.79 2.80 15.11
C LYS A 230 8.43 1.82 13.98
N ILE A 231 7.17 1.82 13.56
CA ILE A 231 6.71 0.99 12.43
C ILE A 231 7.36 1.48 11.12
N MET A 232 7.39 2.80 10.88
CA MET A 232 8.01 3.37 9.68
C MET A 232 9.50 3.05 9.58
N GLN A 233 10.25 3.05 10.69
CA GLN A 233 11.65 2.65 10.71
C GLN A 233 11.82 1.18 10.31
N TYR A 234 10.98 0.29 10.84
CA TYR A 234 10.98 -1.12 10.43
C TYR A 234 10.68 -1.25 8.93
N LEU A 235 9.68 -0.53 8.42
CA LEU A 235 9.31 -0.56 7.00
C LEU A 235 10.42 -0.02 6.10
N LYS A 236 11.08 1.09 6.47
CA LYS A 236 12.25 1.64 5.75
C LYS A 236 13.40 0.63 5.65
N ARG A 237 13.71 -0.05 6.75
CA ARG A 237 14.81 -1.02 6.76
C ARG A 237 14.54 -2.25 5.87
N ASN A 238 13.30 -2.72 5.83
CA ASN A 238 12.97 -4.03 5.24
C ASN A 238 12.27 -3.97 3.87
N TYR A 239 11.48 -2.93 3.61
CA TYR A 239 10.60 -2.85 2.44
C TYR A 239 10.78 -1.59 1.61
N LEU A 240 10.76 -0.43 2.27
CA LEU A 240 10.92 0.88 1.66
C LEU A 240 12.42 1.18 1.59
N LYS A 241 13.12 0.63 0.58
CA LYS A 241 14.56 0.90 0.31
C LYS A 241 14.76 2.35 -0.16
N VAL A 242 14.44 3.30 0.72
CA VAL A 242 14.63 4.75 0.58
C VAL A 242 16.08 5.09 0.90
#